data_AF-A0A929GFC5-F1
#
_entry.id   AF-A0A929GFC5-F1
#
_cell.length_a   1.000
_cell.length_b   1.000
_cell.length_c   1.000
_cell.angle_alpha   90.00
_cell.angle_beta   90.00
_cell.angle_gamma   90.00
#
_symmetry.space_group_name_H-M   'P 1'
#
loop_
_entity.id
_entity.type
_entity.pdbx_description
1 polymer ?
#
loop_
_entity_poly.entity_id
_entity_poly.type
_entity_poly.pdbx_seq_one_letter_code
_entity_poly.pdbx_strand_id
1 'polypeptide(L)' 'RSVCSNIGEGYRKRRYPAHFISKTSDADMENTETQVWLDFALACEYIDLEKFNHLNNRAEEIGKLLNHMIINSEKYK' A
#
# COMPACT_ATOMS: atom_id res chain seq x y z
N ARG A 1 -8.97 0.62 0.80
CA ARG A 1 -9.57 1.42 1.91
C ARG A 1 -8.57 1.59 3.05
N SER A 2 -8.08 0.48 3.62
CA SER A 2 -7.15 0.49 4.75
C SER A 2 -5.82 1.18 4.44
N VAL A 3 -5.27 0.99 3.23
CA VAL A 3 -4.04 1.68 2.77
C VAL A 3 -4.09 3.18 3.05
N CYS A 4 -5.12 3.87 2.55
CA CYS A 4 -5.28 5.31 2.74
C CYS A 4 -5.50 5.69 4.22
N SER A 5 -6.24 4.88 4.98
CA SER A 5 -6.46 5.09 6.41
C SER A 5 -5.15 5.01 7.20
N ASN A 6 -4.36 3.96 6.98
CA ASN A 6 -3.06 3.78 7.62
C ASN A 6 -2.06 4.89 7.26
N ILE A 7 -2.01 5.33 6.00
CA ILE A 7 -1.22 6.50 5.59
C ILE A 7 -1.67 7.74 6.38
N GLY A 8 -2.98 8.00 6.44
CA GLY A 8 -3.54 9.16 7.16
C GLY A 8 -3.19 9.14 8.66
N GLU A 9 -3.34 8.00 9.32
CA GLU A 9 -2.99 7.79 10.73
C GLU A 9 -1.50 7.99 10.99
N GLY A 10 -0.65 7.41 10.15
CA GLY A 10 0.80 7.59 10.20
C GLY A 10 1.16 9.07 10.09
N TYR A 11 0.65 9.75 9.06
CA TYR A 11 0.96 11.15 8.78
C TYR A 11 0.52 12.11 9.91
N ARG A 12 -0.58 11.80 10.61
CA ARG A 12 -1.05 12.59 11.76
C ARG A 12 -0.15 12.46 12.99
N LYS A 13 0.61 11.37 13.12
CA LYS A 13 1.58 11.14 14.20
C LYS A 13 3.03 11.07 13.71
N ARG A 14 3.35 11.67 12.55
CA ARG A 14 4.68 11.62 11.92
C ARG A 14 5.84 12.19 12.74
N ARG A 15 5.55 13.00 13.77
CA ARG A 15 6.53 13.46 14.78
C ARG A 15 7.16 12.31 15.58
N TYR A 16 6.51 11.14 15.62
CA TYR A 16 6.99 9.92 16.25
C TYR A 16 7.44 8.93 15.17
N PRO A 17 8.74 8.85 14.84
CA PRO A 17 9.21 8.09 13.67
C PRO A 17 8.80 6.62 13.69
N ALA A 18 8.88 5.94 14.84
CA ALA A 18 8.49 4.54 14.98
C ALA A 18 6.99 4.32 14.67
N HIS A 19 6.11 5.24 15.10
CA HIS A 19 4.68 5.15 14.80
C HIS A 19 4.39 5.42 13.32
N PHE A 20 5.08 6.39 12.71
CA PHE A 20 4.94 6.68 11.29
C PHE A 20 5.35 5.48 10.43
N ILE A 21 6.52 4.90 10.71
CA ILE A 21 7.02 3.70 10.03
C ILE A 21 6.05 2.55 10.22
N SER A 22 5.63 2.26 11.46
CA SER A 22 4.66 1.19 11.75
C SER A 22 3.36 1.35 10.97
N LYS A 23 2.78 2.55 10.91
CA LYS A 23 1.54 2.76 10.14
C LYS A 23 1.76 2.73 8.63
N THR A 24 2.93 3.13 8.16
CA THR A 24 3.25 3.05 6.72
C THR A 24 3.49 1.60 6.30
N SER A 25 4.09 0.76 7.16
CA SER A 25 4.19 -0.68 6.91
C SER A 25 2.84 -1.38 6.99
N ASP A 26 1.94 -0.97 7.88
CA ASP A 26 0.56 -1.47 7.88
C ASP A 26 -0.14 -1.12 6.55
N ALA A 27 0.10 0.06 5.98
CA ALA A 27 -0.43 0.42 4.66
C ALA A 27 0.14 -0.44 3.53
N ASP A 28 1.41 -0.82 3.61
CA ASP A 28 2.09 -1.66 2.62
C ASP A 28 1.54 -3.10 2.65
N MET A 29 1.35 -3.65 3.85
CA MET A 29 0.71 -4.95 4.06
C MET A 29 -0.70 -4.99 3.44
N GLU A 30 -1.52 -3.96 3.66
CA GLU A 30 -2.88 -3.87 3.09
C GLU A 30 -2.89 -3.70 1.57
N ASN A 31 -1.82 -3.09 1.01
CA ASN A 31 -1.63 -3.01 -0.44
C ASN A 31 -1.30 -4.40 -1.03
N THR A 32 -0.41 -5.15 -0.39
CA THR A 32 -0.12 -6.55 -0.76
C THR A 32 -1.36 -7.43 -0.65
N GLU A 33 -2.17 -7.29 0.41
CA GLU A 33 -3.43 -8.01 0.53
C GLU A 33 -4.36 -7.72 -0.66
N THR A 34 -4.42 -6.46 -1.11
CA THR A 34 -5.19 -6.09 -2.30
C THR A 34 -4.68 -6.82 -3.55
N GLN A 35 -3.37 -6.94 -3.74
CA GLN A 35 -2.78 -7.69 -4.87
C GLN A 35 -3.14 -9.17 -4.81
N VAL A 36 -3.08 -9.79 -3.63
CA VAL A 36 -3.54 -11.18 -3.42
C VAL A 36 -4.99 -11.34 -3.84
N TRP A 37 -5.87 -10.40 -3.49
CA TRP A 37 -7.27 -10.43 -3.95
C TRP A 37 -7.43 -10.25 -5.46
N LEU A 38 -6.56 -9.48 -6.11
CA LEU A 38 -6.54 -9.39 -7.58
C LEU A 38 -6.13 -10.72 -8.22
N ASP A 39 -5.16 -11.43 -7.64
CA ASP A 39 -4.74 -12.75 -8.13
C ASP A 39 -5.91 -13.75 -8.08
N PHE A 40 -6.63 -13.78 -6.95
CA PHE A 40 -7.84 -14.60 -6.82
C PHE A 40 -8.93 -14.18 -7.81
N ALA A 41 -9.14 -12.87 -7.99
CA ALA A 41 -10.15 -12.37 -8.91
C ALA A 41 -9.85 -12.78 -10.37
N LEU A 42 -8.57 -12.77 -10.77
CA LEU A 42 -8.15 -13.26 -12.08
C LEU A 42 -8.30 -14.79 -12.19
N ALA A 43 -7.83 -15.54 -11.19
CA ALA A 43 -7.88 -17.01 -11.18
C ALA A 43 -9.31 -17.56 -11.19
N CYS A 44 -10.26 -16.84 -10.59
CA CYS A 44 -11.67 -17.17 -10.60
C CYS A 44 -12.45 -16.52 -11.76
N GLU A 45 -11.75 -15.90 -12.72
CA GLU A 45 -12.32 -15.28 -13.94
C GLU A 45 -13.35 -14.17 -13.64
N TYR A 46 -13.28 -13.53 -12.47
CA TYR A 46 -14.11 -12.35 -12.13
C TYR A 46 -13.64 -11.07 -12.85
N ILE A 47 -12.36 -11.04 -13.25
CA ILE A 47 -11.76 -9.98 -14.06
C ILE A 47 -10.90 -10.61 -15.16
N ASP A 48 -10.73 -9.89 -16.27
CA ASP A 48 -9.80 -10.28 -17.32
C ASP A 48 -8.35 -9.86 -17.00
N LEU A 49 -7.43 -10.36 -17.81
CA LEU A 49 -6.00 -10.11 -17.66
C LEU A 49 -5.63 -8.63 -17.86
N GLU A 50 -6.33 -7.92 -18.74
CA GLU A 50 -6.08 -6.49 -18.97
C GLU A 50 -6.40 -5.68 -17.71
N LYS A 51 -7.56 -5.93 -17.11
CA LYS A 51 -8.01 -5.28 -15.88
C LYS A 51 -7.15 -5.67 -14.68
N PHE A 52 -6.75 -6.94 -14.58
CA PHE A 52 -5.79 -7.39 -13.58
C PHE A 52 -4.48 -6.60 -13.69
N ASN A 53 -3.85 -6.59 -14.87
CA ASN A 53 -2.59 -5.89 -15.09
C ASN A 53 -2.69 -4.39 -14.77
N HIS A 54 -3.78 -3.76 -15.19
CA HIS A 54 -4.02 -2.34 -14.89
C HIS A 54 -4.10 -2.05 -13.39
N LEU A 55 -4.83 -2.88 -12.63
CA LEU A 55 -5.01 -2.71 -11.20
C LEU A 55 -3.75 -3.10 -10.42
N ASN A 56 -3.10 -4.19 -10.80
CA ASN A 56 -1.88 -4.68 -10.15
C ASN A 56 -0.72 -3.71 -10.34
N ASN A 57 -0.51 -3.15 -11.54
CA ASN A 57 0.49 -2.12 -11.78
C ASN A 57 0.28 -0.88 -10.91
N ARG A 58 -0.98 -0.48 -10.67
CA ARG A 58 -1.29 0.63 -9.76
C ARG A 58 -0.94 0.29 -8.31
N ALA A 59 -1.22 -0.93 -7.87
CA ALA A 59 -0.83 -1.40 -6.54
C ALA A 59 0.69 -1.46 -6.39
N GLU A 60 1.44 -1.86 -7.41
CA GLU A 60 2.91 -1.83 -7.41
C GLU A 60 3.47 -0.41 -7.26
N GLU A 61 2.91 0.57 -7.98
CA GLU A 61 3.31 1.98 -7.83
C GLU A 61 3.05 2.51 -6.42
N ILE A 62 1.93 2.12 -5.80
CA ILE A 62 1.64 2.45 -4.39
C ILE A 62 2.69 1.82 -3.47
N GLY A 63 3.02 0.54 -3.66
CA GLY A 63 4.05 -0.16 -2.87
C GLY A 63 5.42 0.53 -2.97
N LYS A 64 5.82 1.00 -4.16
CA LYS A 64 7.06 1.77 -4.35
C LYS A 64 7.07 3.06 -3.52
N LEU A 65 5.95 3.78 -3.49
CA LEU A 65 5.80 5.02 -2.71
C LEU A 65 5.82 4.75 -1.20
N LEU A 66 5.12 3.69 -0.74
CA LEU A 66 5.10 3.29 0.67
C LEU A 66 6.48 2.86 1.14
N ASN A 67 7.19 2.05 0.36
CA ASN A 67 8.56 1.66 0.66
C ASN A 67 9.50 2.87 0.73
N HIS A 68 9.36 3.84 -0.19
CA HIS A 68 10.12 5.09 -0.13
C HIS A 68 9.84 5.86 1.17
N MET A 69 8.57 5.94 1.60
CA MET A 69 8.17 6.58 2.87
C MET A 69 8.76 5.87 4.10
N ILE A 70 8.84 4.54 4.09
CA ILE A 70 9.46 3.75 5.17
C ILE A 70 10.96 4.02 5.25
N ILE A 71 11.66 3.90 4.11
CA ILE A 71 13.12 4.06 4.04
C ILE A 71 13.56 5.50 4.34
N ASN A 72 12.77 6.49 3.89
CA ASN A 72 13.10 7.92 3.99
C ASN A 72 12.16 8.66 4.95
N SER A 73 11.74 8.00 6.04
CA SER A 73 10.74 8.53 6.98
C SER A 73 11.07 9.93 7.53
N GLU A 74 12.35 10.26 7.62
CA GLU A 74 12.86 11.57 8.06
C GLU A 74 12.49 12.73 7.13
N LYS A 75 12.25 12.47 5.83
CA LYS A 75 11.80 13.48 4.87
C LYS A 75 10.34 13.91 5.10
N TYR A 76 9.60 13.14 5.88
CA TYR A 76 8.18 13.32 6.15
C TYR A 76 7.93 13.81 7.59
N LYS A 77 8.92 14.41 8.26
CA LYS A 77 8.73 15.04 9.57
C LYS A 77 7.99 16.37 9.48
#